data_AF-A0A7Y3H3N3-F1
#
_entry.id   AF-A0A7Y3H3N3-F1
#
_cell.length_a   1.000
_cell.length_b   1.000
_cell.length_c   1.000
_cell.angle_alpha   90.00
_cell.angle_beta   90.00
_cell.angle_gamma   90.00
#
_symmetry.space_group_name_H-M   'P 1'
#
loop_
_entity.id
_entity.type
_entity.pdbx_description
1 polymer ?
#
loop_
_entity_poly.entity_id
_entity_poly.type
_entity_poly.pdbx_seq_one_letter_code
_entity_poly.pdbx_strand_id
1 'polypeptide(L)'
;MIERQIQRIQLLFSQNRFKDAEQYLFDLLSEYPDLEYGQYLLAVAQLNQGKHQEAFDIINGLCERNPGELEYIELKAELEIVQENFKSAEDTVNHLIRSNAENDTYYFLLARIKYSQRNYDAALTHCNQSLALNPDNLGALNLSLTINSQLGRVDEARLRVKEALQRNPENPYTIANHGLSLLNEGNTNEALEKFKESLSINPNNDIARYGMMEGLKSKFWPYKMLYKFGMLLSRLSGKNIWVVIIGAYIFVQLLQRLANSNPSLSPYINPIIYFIVFLFIMTWILDPIMNIYLLTNKYGRLLLDKETVQSAKYCAASISVSIINIVAYFLFNNLVFLYGALFFFVMLIPLGTMYKPNDKKNQKRAITISTVILITGILGLLVLSFNKSFSILGLAFILIFAYQWIINGMMIKESSRRFN
;
A
#
# COMPACT_ATOMS: atom_id res chain seq x y z
N MET A 1 -3.76 -39.21 11.20
CA MET A 1 -3.13 -38.18 12.06
C MET A 1 -2.53 -37.05 11.21
N ILE A 2 -1.70 -37.38 10.22
CA ILE A 2 -1.12 -36.43 9.24
C ILE A 2 -2.19 -35.56 8.55
N GLU A 3 -3.26 -36.16 8.04
CA GLU A 3 -4.35 -35.43 7.35
C GLU A 3 -4.98 -34.33 8.22
N ARG A 4 -5.12 -34.58 9.53
CA ARG A 4 -5.65 -33.59 10.48
C ARG A 4 -4.68 -32.43 10.72
N GLN A 5 -3.37 -32.70 10.70
CA GLN A 5 -2.34 -31.67 10.80
C GLN A 5 -2.31 -30.83 9.51
N ILE A 6 -2.40 -31.46 8.34
CA ILE A 6 -2.49 -30.78 7.05
C ILE A 6 -3.73 -29.88 6.98
N GLN A 7 -4.91 -30.37 7.35
CA GLN A 7 -6.14 -29.56 7.38
C GLN A 7 -5.99 -28.33 8.29
N ARG A 8 -5.31 -28.49 9.43
CA ARG A 8 -5.01 -27.37 10.33
C ARG A 8 -4.08 -26.34 9.68
N ILE A 9 -3.04 -26.80 8.96
CA ILE A 9 -2.12 -25.93 8.22
C ILE A 9 -2.86 -25.18 7.11
N GLN A 10 -3.72 -25.86 6.34
CA GLN A 10 -4.57 -25.24 5.31
C GLN A 10 -5.53 -24.21 5.89
N LEU A 11 -6.12 -24.49 7.08
CA LEU A 11 -6.94 -23.50 7.78
C LEU A 11 -6.12 -22.26 8.16
N LEU A 12 -4.88 -22.44 8.62
CA LEU A 12 -4.00 -21.31 8.92
C LEU A 12 -3.65 -20.50 7.66
N PHE A 13 -3.45 -21.16 6.51
CA PHE A 13 -3.27 -20.49 5.21
C PHE A 13 -4.51 -19.67 4.83
N SER A 14 -5.71 -20.23 4.98
CA SER A 14 -6.97 -19.49 4.71
C SER A 14 -7.15 -18.25 5.59
N GLN A 15 -6.44 -18.18 6.73
CA GLN A 15 -6.43 -17.05 7.65
C GLN A 15 -5.20 -16.13 7.47
N ASN A 16 -4.39 -16.34 6.43
CA ASN A 16 -3.10 -15.65 6.21
C ASN A 16 -2.11 -15.78 7.39
N ARG A 17 -2.23 -16.84 8.20
CA ARG A 17 -1.38 -17.12 9.37
C ARG A 17 -0.18 -18.00 9.00
N PHE A 18 0.57 -17.60 7.98
CA PHE A 18 1.68 -18.37 7.41
C PHE A 18 2.80 -18.68 8.42
N LYS A 19 3.07 -17.75 9.35
CA LYS A 19 4.07 -17.97 10.40
C LYS A 19 3.70 -19.08 11.36
N ASP A 20 2.43 -19.16 11.75
CA ASP A 20 1.95 -20.21 12.64
C ASP A 20 1.93 -21.55 11.89
N ALA A 21 1.53 -21.52 10.61
CA ALA A 21 1.56 -22.69 9.74
C ALA A 21 2.98 -23.25 9.57
N GLU A 22 3.99 -22.37 9.39
CA GLU A 22 5.40 -22.76 9.32
C GLU A 22 5.87 -23.51 10.57
N GLN A 23 5.45 -23.09 11.76
CA GLN A 23 5.79 -23.80 13.00
C GLN A 23 5.20 -25.21 13.02
N TYR A 24 3.92 -25.36 12.67
CA TYR A 24 3.29 -26.68 12.56
C TYR A 24 3.91 -27.54 11.46
N LEU A 25 4.41 -26.94 10.38
CA LEU A 25 5.10 -27.63 9.30
C LEU A 25 6.48 -28.13 9.73
N PHE A 26 7.22 -27.39 10.56
CA PHE A 26 8.47 -27.88 11.15
C PHE A 26 8.24 -29.07 12.08
N ASP A 27 7.21 -29.04 12.92
CA ASP A 27 6.86 -30.18 13.77
C ASP A 27 6.51 -31.41 12.91
N LEU A 28 5.68 -31.23 11.87
CA LEU A 28 5.28 -32.29 10.94
C LEU A 28 6.47 -32.88 10.20
N LEU A 29 7.37 -32.04 9.67
CA LEU A 29 8.55 -32.49 8.92
C LEU A 29 9.66 -33.04 9.82
N SER A 30 9.63 -32.77 11.13
CA SER A 30 10.53 -33.44 12.08
C SER A 30 10.14 -34.90 12.29
N GLU A 31 8.83 -35.22 12.23
CA GLU A 31 8.31 -36.60 12.29
C GLU A 31 8.37 -37.29 10.93
N TYR A 32 8.14 -36.55 9.83
CA TYR A 32 8.08 -37.08 8.46
C TYR A 32 8.95 -36.23 7.50
N PRO A 33 10.29 -36.34 7.53
CA PRO A 33 11.18 -35.48 6.74
C PRO A 33 10.97 -35.57 5.24
N ASP A 34 10.61 -36.75 4.74
CA ASP A 34 10.45 -37.04 3.30
C ASP A 34 9.03 -36.74 2.78
N LEU A 35 8.15 -36.15 3.61
CA LEU A 35 6.79 -35.80 3.19
C LEU A 35 6.81 -34.63 2.21
N GLU A 36 6.84 -34.93 0.90
CA GLU A 36 6.96 -33.94 -0.18
C GLU A 36 5.88 -32.86 -0.12
N TYR A 37 4.62 -33.24 0.11
CA TYR A 37 3.53 -32.27 0.26
C TYR A 37 3.71 -31.34 1.47
N GLY A 38 4.31 -31.83 2.56
CA GLY A 38 4.67 -31.01 3.71
C GLY A 38 5.78 -30.01 3.39
N GLN A 39 6.80 -30.45 2.64
CA GLN A 39 7.87 -29.57 2.16
C GLN A 39 7.33 -28.50 1.20
N TYR A 40 6.42 -28.88 0.29
CA TYR A 40 5.72 -27.97 -0.60
C TYR A 40 4.95 -26.90 0.19
N LEU A 41 4.13 -27.31 1.16
CA LEU A 41 3.41 -26.37 2.02
C LEU A 41 4.37 -25.46 2.81
N LEU A 42 5.53 -25.97 3.24
CA LEU A 42 6.56 -25.15 3.87
C LEU A 42 7.10 -24.08 2.92
N ALA A 43 7.41 -24.44 1.67
CA ALA A 43 7.84 -23.48 0.66
C ALA A 43 6.75 -22.41 0.39
N VAL A 44 5.48 -22.80 0.30
CA VAL A 44 4.34 -21.85 0.19
C VAL A 44 4.28 -20.91 1.40
N ALA A 45 4.41 -21.44 2.62
CA ALA A 45 4.39 -20.63 3.83
C ALA A 45 5.56 -19.65 3.90
N GLN A 46 6.74 -20.05 3.42
CA GLN A 46 7.95 -19.23 3.39
C GLN A 46 7.89 -18.15 2.31
N LEU A 47 7.40 -18.47 1.11
CA LEU A 47 7.13 -17.50 0.05
C LEU A 47 6.22 -16.37 0.56
N ASN A 48 5.09 -16.73 1.17
CA ASN A 48 4.13 -15.75 1.72
C ASN A 48 4.68 -14.92 2.90
N GLN A 49 5.80 -15.33 3.49
CA GLN A 49 6.51 -14.59 4.53
C GLN A 49 7.68 -13.74 4.01
N GLY A 50 7.97 -13.78 2.70
CA GLY A 50 9.11 -13.09 2.09
C GLY A 50 10.44 -13.83 2.22
N LYS A 51 10.42 -15.11 2.62
CA LYS A 51 11.60 -15.97 2.77
C LYS A 51 11.93 -16.68 1.44
N HIS A 52 12.15 -15.87 0.41
CA HIS A 52 12.19 -16.32 -0.98
C HIS A 52 13.30 -17.30 -1.30
N GLN A 53 14.48 -17.13 -0.70
CA GLN A 53 15.59 -18.05 -0.95
C GLN A 53 15.32 -19.42 -0.29
N GLU A 54 14.87 -19.42 0.97
CA GLU A 54 14.55 -20.65 1.71
C GLU A 54 13.46 -21.45 0.98
N ALA A 55 12.40 -20.76 0.51
CA ALA A 55 11.34 -21.38 -0.28
C ALA A 55 11.86 -21.93 -1.63
N PHE A 56 12.77 -21.19 -2.29
CA PHE A 56 13.36 -21.60 -3.56
C PHE A 56 14.24 -22.85 -3.43
N ASP A 57 15.03 -22.93 -2.37
CA ASP A 57 15.90 -24.09 -2.13
C ASP A 57 15.06 -25.37 -1.92
N ILE A 58 13.95 -25.28 -1.18
CA ILE A 58 13.00 -26.38 -0.99
C ILE A 58 12.35 -26.79 -2.31
N ILE A 59 11.79 -25.83 -3.06
CA ILE A 59 11.03 -26.15 -4.27
C ILE A 59 11.93 -26.68 -5.38
N ASN A 60 13.17 -26.21 -5.47
CA ASN A 60 14.12 -26.71 -6.46
C ASN A 60 14.49 -28.17 -6.16
N GLY A 61 14.70 -28.52 -4.89
CA GLY A 61 14.90 -29.91 -4.48
C GLY A 61 13.70 -30.82 -4.75
N LEU A 62 12.47 -30.31 -4.59
CA LEU A 62 11.25 -31.04 -4.96
C LEU A 62 11.15 -31.27 -6.47
N CYS A 63 11.44 -30.25 -7.29
CA CYS A 63 11.44 -30.35 -8.75
C CYS A 63 12.51 -31.34 -9.27
N GLU A 64 13.67 -31.41 -8.63
CA GLU A 64 14.74 -32.36 -9.00
C GLU A 64 14.33 -33.82 -8.74
N ARG A 65 13.61 -34.08 -7.64
CA ARG A 65 13.11 -35.42 -7.32
C ARG A 65 11.90 -35.83 -8.13
N ASN A 66 11.01 -34.88 -8.40
CA ASN A 66 9.79 -35.12 -9.18
C ASN A 66 9.60 -34.05 -10.28
N PRO A 67 10.31 -34.18 -11.43
CA PRO A 67 10.26 -33.19 -12.50
C PRO A 67 8.92 -33.11 -13.25
N GLY A 68 7.99 -34.04 -13.00
CA GLY A 68 6.69 -34.08 -13.67
C GLY A 68 5.58 -33.39 -12.90
N GLU A 69 5.81 -33.02 -11.63
CA GLU A 69 4.78 -32.42 -10.78
C GLU A 69 4.59 -30.94 -11.10
N LEU A 70 3.45 -30.61 -11.72
CA LEU A 70 3.19 -29.27 -12.23
C LEU A 70 3.03 -28.25 -11.11
N GLU A 71 2.49 -28.63 -9.94
CA GLU A 71 2.35 -27.73 -8.79
C GLU A 71 3.71 -27.23 -8.29
N TYR A 72 4.76 -28.07 -8.35
CA TYR A 72 6.11 -27.68 -7.92
C TYR A 72 6.75 -26.71 -8.90
N ILE A 73 6.58 -26.98 -10.20
CA ILE A 73 7.08 -26.13 -11.27
C ILE A 73 6.34 -24.78 -11.26
N GLU A 74 5.04 -24.76 -10.97
CA GLU A 74 4.24 -23.55 -10.82
C GLU A 74 4.76 -22.68 -9.66
N LEU A 75 4.95 -23.27 -8.46
CA LEU A 75 5.51 -22.54 -7.32
C LEU A 75 6.95 -22.05 -7.59
N LYS A 76 7.75 -22.85 -8.31
CA LYS A 76 9.08 -22.43 -8.77
C LYS A 76 9.00 -21.21 -9.69
N ALA A 77 8.09 -21.20 -10.67
CA ALA A 77 7.88 -20.05 -11.54
C ALA A 77 7.49 -18.81 -10.74
N GLU A 78 6.60 -18.94 -9.75
CA GLU A 78 6.26 -17.82 -8.87
C GLU A 78 7.47 -17.27 -8.13
N LEU A 79 8.31 -18.14 -7.55
CA LEU A 79 9.54 -17.75 -6.87
C LEU A 79 10.57 -17.12 -7.82
N GLU A 80 10.64 -17.55 -9.08
CA GLU A 80 11.52 -16.94 -10.08
C GLU A 80 11.02 -15.53 -10.48
N ILE A 81 9.70 -15.32 -10.59
CA ILE A 81 9.10 -14.00 -10.81
C ILE A 81 9.46 -13.07 -9.65
N VAL A 82 9.27 -13.58 -8.44
CA VAL A 82 9.61 -12.92 -7.17
C VAL A 82 11.10 -12.56 -7.11
N GLN A 83 11.99 -13.44 -7.54
CA GLN A 83 13.43 -13.15 -7.55
C GLN A 83 13.87 -12.25 -8.72
N GLU A 84 12.93 -11.74 -9.53
CA GLU A 84 13.19 -10.99 -10.77
C GLU A 84 14.01 -11.77 -11.82
N ASN A 85 14.05 -13.11 -11.71
CA ASN A 85 14.72 -14.00 -12.63
C ASN A 85 13.85 -14.24 -13.87
N PHE A 86 13.42 -13.17 -14.53
CA PHE A 86 12.35 -13.19 -15.53
C PHE A 86 12.58 -14.12 -16.71
N LYS A 87 13.85 -14.32 -17.11
CA LYS A 87 14.18 -15.25 -18.20
C LYS A 87 13.90 -16.69 -17.80
N SER A 88 14.37 -17.10 -16.61
CA SER A 88 14.09 -18.44 -16.07
C SER A 88 12.59 -18.63 -15.85
N ALA A 89 11.94 -17.63 -15.24
CA ALA A 89 10.49 -17.66 -15.02
C ALA A 89 9.70 -17.85 -16.33
N GLU A 90 10.07 -17.14 -17.40
CA GLU A 90 9.40 -17.27 -18.69
C GLU A 90 9.63 -18.64 -19.32
N ASP A 91 10.84 -19.20 -19.22
CA ASP A 91 11.12 -20.56 -19.69
C ASP A 91 10.32 -21.61 -18.90
N THR A 92 10.27 -21.49 -17.57
CA THR A 92 9.49 -22.35 -16.67
C THR A 92 7.99 -22.28 -16.97
N VAL A 93 7.43 -21.09 -17.13
CA VAL A 93 6.00 -20.93 -17.45
C VAL A 93 5.69 -21.43 -18.87
N ASN A 94 6.57 -21.22 -19.84
CA ASN A 94 6.40 -21.80 -21.18
C ASN A 94 6.43 -23.33 -21.15
N HIS A 95 7.21 -23.94 -20.25
CA HIS A 95 7.16 -25.38 -20.02
C HIS A 95 5.79 -25.81 -19.47
N LEU A 96 5.26 -25.10 -18.46
CA LEU A 96 3.92 -25.36 -17.92
C LEU A 96 2.83 -25.28 -19.01
N ILE A 97 2.88 -24.27 -19.88
CA ILE A 97 1.92 -24.09 -20.98
C ILE A 97 2.00 -25.24 -21.99
N ARG A 98 3.22 -25.73 -22.30
CA ARG A 98 3.38 -26.90 -23.19
C ARG A 98 2.78 -28.16 -22.59
N SER A 99 2.85 -28.32 -21.27
CA SER A 99 2.28 -29.46 -20.55
C SER A 99 0.76 -29.38 -20.43
N ASN A 100 0.21 -28.20 -20.14
CA ASN A 100 -1.23 -27.97 -20.08
C ASN A 100 -1.58 -26.54 -20.54
N ALA A 101 -1.94 -26.41 -21.82
CA ALA A 101 -2.26 -25.12 -22.45
C ALA A 101 -3.63 -24.55 -22.05
N GLU A 102 -4.47 -25.31 -21.36
CA GLU A 102 -5.82 -24.90 -20.95
C GLU A 102 -5.87 -24.32 -19.53
N ASN A 103 -4.75 -24.37 -18.78
CA ASN A 103 -4.67 -23.77 -17.45
C ASN A 103 -4.50 -22.25 -17.55
N ASP A 104 -5.51 -21.50 -17.11
CA ASP A 104 -5.55 -20.04 -17.13
C ASP A 104 -4.48 -19.38 -16.25
N THR A 105 -4.03 -20.05 -15.19
CA THR A 105 -3.02 -19.53 -14.26
C THR A 105 -1.68 -19.33 -14.97
N TYR A 106 -1.31 -20.16 -15.94
CA TYR A 106 -0.02 -20.03 -16.61
C TYR A 106 0.08 -18.78 -17.48
N TYR A 107 -1.01 -18.41 -18.16
CA TYR A 107 -1.06 -17.14 -18.89
C TYR A 107 -1.11 -15.94 -17.92
N PHE A 108 -1.73 -16.09 -16.75
CA PHE A 108 -1.64 -15.07 -15.71
C PHE A 108 -0.19 -14.90 -15.20
N LEU A 109 0.57 -15.97 -15.00
CA LEU A 109 1.99 -15.89 -14.64
C LEU A 109 2.83 -15.21 -15.73
N LEU A 110 2.60 -15.50 -17.01
CA LEU A 110 3.23 -14.74 -18.11
C LEU A 110 2.86 -13.26 -18.08
N ALA A 111 1.58 -12.95 -17.83
CA ALA A 111 1.13 -11.56 -17.71
C ALA A 111 1.86 -10.83 -16.57
N ARG A 112 2.04 -11.49 -15.41
CA ARG A 112 2.84 -10.95 -14.29
C ARG A 112 4.29 -10.71 -14.69
N ILE A 113 4.94 -11.65 -15.39
CA ILE A 113 6.31 -11.47 -15.88
C ILE A 113 6.42 -10.22 -16.75
N LYS A 114 5.54 -10.10 -17.77
CA LYS A 114 5.56 -8.93 -18.68
C LYS A 114 5.23 -7.63 -17.98
N TYR A 115 4.31 -7.67 -16.99
CA TYR A 115 4.00 -6.52 -16.16
C TYR A 115 5.22 -6.05 -15.35
N SER A 116 5.95 -6.97 -14.71
CA SER A 116 7.18 -6.65 -13.98
C SER A 116 8.28 -6.09 -14.89
N GLN A 117 8.33 -6.55 -16.14
CA GLN A 117 9.20 -5.99 -17.19
C GLN A 117 8.70 -4.64 -17.75
N ARG A 118 7.57 -4.11 -17.25
CA ARG A 118 6.89 -2.90 -17.74
C ARG A 118 6.43 -2.98 -19.20
N ASN A 119 6.30 -4.18 -19.75
CA ASN A 119 5.73 -4.41 -21.07
C ASN A 119 4.21 -4.61 -20.94
N TYR A 120 3.50 -3.49 -20.77
CA TYR A 120 2.08 -3.47 -20.46
C TYR A 120 1.18 -4.06 -21.55
N ASP A 121 1.51 -3.86 -22.82
CA ASP A 121 0.70 -4.40 -23.93
C ASP A 121 0.83 -5.93 -24.02
N ALA A 122 2.05 -6.48 -23.83
CA ALA A 122 2.24 -7.92 -23.75
C ALA A 122 1.57 -8.51 -22.50
N ALA A 123 1.66 -7.81 -21.35
CA ALA A 123 0.97 -8.23 -20.12
C ALA A 123 -0.55 -8.30 -20.31
N LEU A 124 -1.16 -7.28 -20.93
CA LEU A 124 -2.59 -7.29 -21.25
C LEU A 124 -2.96 -8.42 -22.22
N THR A 125 -2.09 -8.72 -23.20
CA THR A 125 -2.31 -9.84 -24.12
C THR A 125 -2.43 -11.17 -23.37
N HIS A 126 -1.53 -11.43 -22.44
CA HIS A 126 -1.57 -12.66 -21.63
C HIS A 126 -2.70 -12.66 -20.58
N CYS A 127 -3.06 -11.50 -20.00
CA CYS A 127 -4.28 -11.37 -19.19
C CYS A 127 -5.52 -11.76 -20.01
N ASN A 128 -5.57 -11.37 -21.28
CA ASN A 128 -6.70 -11.70 -22.16
C ASN A 128 -6.78 -13.19 -22.47
N GLN A 129 -5.63 -13.84 -22.67
CA GLN A 129 -5.58 -15.29 -22.84
C GLN A 129 -6.06 -16.02 -21.59
N SER A 130 -5.58 -15.62 -20.41
CA SER A 130 -6.04 -16.16 -19.12
C SER A 130 -7.56 -15.98 -18.94
N LEU A 131 -8.09 -14.78 -19.16
CA LEU A 131 -9.52 -14.49 -19.03
C LEU A 131 -10.40 -15.12 -20.12
N ALA A 132 -9.82 -15.48 -21.28
CA ALA A 132 -10.52 -16.23 -22.31
C ALA A 132 -10.75 -17.68 -21.89
N LEU A 133 -9.76 -18.30 -21.23
CA LEU A 133 -9.84 -19.66 -20.66
C LEU A 133 -10.72 -19.67 -19.41
N ASN A 134 -10.44 -18.78 -18.47
CA ASN A 134 -11.19 -18.62 -17.22
C ASN A 134 -11.50 -17.14 -16.97
N PRO A 135 -12.71 -16.67 -17.31
CA PRO A 135 -13.12 -15.29 -17.06
C PRO A 135 -13.16 -14.90 -15.58
N ASP A 136 -13.22 -15.89 -14.67
CA ASP A 136 -13.24 -15.68 -13.23
C ASP A 136 -11.82 -15.70 -12.63
N ASN A 137 -10.75 -15.78 -13.44
CA ASN A 137 -9.39 -15.62 -12.96
C ASN A 137 -9.18 -14.21 -12.40
N LEU A 138 -9.29 -14.10 -11.07
CA LEU A 138 -9.20 -12.84 -10.34
C LEU A 138 -7.84 -12.19 -10.49
N GLY A 139 -6.77 -12.98 -10.55
CA GLY A 139 -5.42 -12.48 -10.76
C GLY A 139 -5.31 -11.73 -12.09
N ALA A 140 -5.76 -12.36 -13.18
CA ALA A 140 -5.71 -11.78 -14.51
C ALA A 140 -6.64 -10.56 -14.65
N LEU A 141 -7.85 -10.61 -14.07
CA LEU A 141 -8.77 -9.49 -14.06
C LEU A 141 -8.18 -8.28 -13.31
N ASN A 142 -7.69 -8.50 -12.09
CA ASN A 142 -7.08 -7.46 -11.26
C ASN A 142 -5.86 -6.82 -11.95
N LEU A 143 -5.01 -7.65 -12.55
CA LEU A 143 -3.83 -7.19 -13.27
C LEU A 143 -4.22 -6.37 -14.51
N SER A 144 -5.20 -6.84 -15.29
CA SER A 144 -5.72 -6.10 -16.44
C SER A 144 -6.29 -4.73 -16.05
N LEU A 145 -7.06 -4.65 -14.96
CA LEU A 145 -7.60 -3.38 -14.45
C LEU A 145 -6.50 -2.44 -13.96
N THR A 146 -5.49 -3.00 -13.27
CA THR A 146 -4.32 -2.24 -12.80
C THR A 146 -3.57 -1.62 -13.96
N ILE A 147 -3.29 -2.41 -15.00
CA ILE A 147 -2.59 -1.94 -16.21
C ILE A 147 -3.42 -0.88 -16.92
N ASN A 148 -4.70 -1.12 -17.16
CA ASN A 148 -5.57 -0.16 -17.83
C ASN A 148 -5.69 1.17 -17.06
N SER A 149 -5.72 1.13 -15.72
CA SER A 149 -5.71 2.32 -14.88
C SER A 149 -4.39 3.11 -15.03
N GLN A 150 -3.25 2.42 -15.04
CA GLN A 150 -1.93 3.02 -15.27
C GLN A 150 -1.81 3.65 -16.66
N LEU A 151 -2.39 3.02 -17.67
CA LEU A 151 -2.42 3.54 -19.04
C LEU A 151 -3.51 4.61 -19.26
N GLY A 152 -4.40 4.81 -18.29
CA GLY A 152 -5.55 5.71 -18.42
C GLY A 152 -6.65 5.22 -19.35
N ARG A 153 -6.65 3.92 -19.71
CA ARG A 153 -7.63 3.26 -20.57
C ARG A 153 -8.87 2.85 -19.76
N VAL A 154 -9.61 3.85 -19.27
CA VAL A 154 -10.76 3.66 -18.37
C VAL A 154 -11.88 2.86 -19.03
N ASP A 155 -12.15 3.09 -20.31
CA ASP A 155 -13.22 2.40 -21.04
C ASP A 155 -12.93 0.90 -21.22
N GLU A 156 -11.67 0.55 -21.47
CA GLU A 156 -11.24 -0.86 -21.56
C GLU A 156 -11.41 -1.57 -20.20
N ALA A 157 -11.00 -0.92 -19.10
CA ALA A 157 -11.21 -1.46 -17.75
C ALA A 157 -12.70 -1.71 -17.47
N ARG A 158 -13.56 -0.75 -17.84
CA ARG A 158 -15.01 -0.87 -17.65
C ARG A 158 -15.60 -2.02 -18.46
N LEU A 159 -15.18 -2.18 -19.72
CA LEU A 159 -15.64 -3.28 -20.57
C LEU A 159 -15.30 -4.65 -19.93
N ARG A 160 -14.08 -4.80 -19.40
CA ARG A 160 -13.66 -6.07 -18.76
C ARG A 160 -14.45 -6.39 -17.49
N VAL A 161 -14.68 -5.39 -16.64
CA VAL A 161 -15.56 -5.58 -15.48
C VAL A 161 -16.95 -6.00 -15.93
N LYS A 162 -17.50 -5.36 -16.96
CA LYS A 162 -18.84 -5.68 -17.47
C LYS A 162 -18.92 -7.11 -18.01
N GLU A 163 -17.94 -7.55 -18.79
CA GLU A 163 -17.87 -8.91 -19.31
C GLU A 163 -17.76 -9.95 -18.18
N ALA A 164 -16.92 -9.69 -17.18
CA ALA A 164 -16.78 -10.56 -16.01
C ALA A 164 -18.08 -10.64 -15.20
N LEU A 165 -18.76 -9.50 -14.96
CA LEU A 165 -20.06 -9.47 -14.28
C LEU A 165 -21.18 -10.15 -15.07
N GLN A 166 -21.13 -10.14 -16.40
CA GLN A 166 -22.12 -10.86 -17.22
C GLN A 166 -21.99 -12.38 -17.08
N ARG A 167 -20.77 -12.88 -16.87
CA ARG A 167 -20.52 -14.32 -16.72
C ARG A 167 -20.77 -14.79 -15.29
N ASN A 168 -20.33 -14.02 -14.30
CA ASN A 168 -20.54 -14.32 -12.89
C ASN A 168 -21.00 -13.06 -12.12
N PRO A 169 -22.33 -12.80 -12.11
CA PRO A 169 -22.89 -11.59 -11.51
C PRO A 169 -22.68 -11.47 -9.99
N GLU A 170 -22.50 -12.60 -9.29
CA GLU A 170 -22.41 -12.67 -7.83
C GLU A 170 -20.96 -12.81 -7.32
N ASN A 171 -19.96 -12.79 -8.21
CA ASN A 171 -18.56 -12.86 -7.80
C ASN A 171 -18.17 -11.61 -6.99
N PRO A 172 -17.87 -11.73 -5.68
CA PRO A 172 -17.61 -10.57 -4.83
C PRO A 172 -16.38 -9.78 -5.28
N TYR A 173 -15.36 -10.42 -5.84
CA TYR A 173 -14.15 -9.74 -6.29
C TYR A 173 -14.38 -8.94 -7.57
N THR A 174 -15.14 -9.49 -8.52
CA THR A 174 -15.56 -8.76 -9.73
C THR A 174 -16.45 -7.56 -9.38
N ILE A 175 -17.37 -7.72 -8.43
CA ILE A 175 -18.19 -6.61 -7.91
C ILE A 175 -17.31 -5.54 -7.25
N ALA A 176 -16.31 -5.93 -6.45
CA ALA A 176 -15.37 -4.99 -5.84
C ALA A 176 -14.54 -4.23 -6.89
N ASN A 177 -14.07 -4.92 -7.92
CA ASN A 177 -13.37 -4.32 -9.05
C ASN A 177 -14.23 -3.32 -9.82
N HIS A 178 -15.53 -3.59 -9.95
CA HIS A 178 -16.47 -2.61 -10.47
C HIS A 178 -16.53 -1.35 -9.61
N GLY A 179 -16.61 -1.52 -8.29
CA GLY A 179 -16.54 -0.40 -7.35
C GLY A 179 -15.25 0.42 -7.51
N LEU A 180 -14.10 -0.24 -7.70
CA LEU A 180 -12.83 0.45 -7.91
C LEU A 180 -12.80 1.23 -9.23
N SER A 181 -13.33 0.65 -10.32
CA SER A 181 -13.48 1.36 -11.60
C SER A 181 -14.34 2.62 -11.44
N LEU A 182 -15.49 2.51 -10.78
CA LEU A 182 -16.38 3.64 -10.50
C LEU A 182 -15.70 4.70 -9.61
N LEU A 183 -14.92 4.28 -8.63
CA LEU A 183 -14.16 5.20 -7.77
C LEU A 183 -13.13 5.98 -8.58
N ASN A 184 -12.41 5.31 -9.49
CA ASN A 184 -11.41 5.93 -10.36
C ASN A 184 -12.04 6.95 -11.33
N GLU A 185 -13.26 6.68 -11.80
CA GLU A 185 -14.07 7.61 -12.60
C GLU A 185 -14.57 8.81 -11.77
N GLY A 186 -14.62 8.67 -10.45
CA GLY A 186 -15.09 9.68 -9.52
C GLY A 186 -16.56 9.50 -9.11
N ASN A 187 -17.20 8.39 -9.50
CA ASN A 187 -18.55 7.96 -9.15
C ASN A 187 -18.57 7.34 -7.74
N THR A 188 -18.18 8.14 -6.74
CA THR A 188 -17.90 7.68 -5.37
C THR A 188 -19.11 7.00 -4.71
N ASN A 189 -20.34 7.47 -4.94
CA ASN A 189 -21.51 6.89 -4.30
C ASN A 189 -21.85 5.50 -4.84
N GLU A 190 -21.80 5.32 -6.18
CA GLU A 190 -22.04 4.02 -6.81
C GLU A 190 -20.93 3.02 -6.47
N ALA A 191 -19.68 3.50 -6.38
CA ALA A 191 -18.56 2.70 -5.92
C ALA A 191 -18.80 2.12 -4.51
N LEU A 192 -19.29 2.95 -3.58
CA LEU A 192 -19.59 2.53 -2.20
C LEU A 192 -20.70 1.47 -2.13
N GLU A 193 -21.72 1.57 -2.98
CA GLU A 193 -22.76 0.53 -3.04
C GLU A 193 -22.18 -0.78 -3.57
N LYS A 194 -21.29 -0.75 -4.58
CA LYS A 194 -20.62 -1.96 -5.07
C LYS A 194 -19.68 -2.58 -4.05
N PHE A 195 -18.92 -1.79 -3.31
CA PHE A 195 -18.09 -2.33 -2.22
C PHE A 195 -18.94 -2.95 -1.11
N LYS A 196 -20.07 -2.33 -0.77
CA LYS A 196 -21.01 -2.87 0.21
C LYS A 196 -21.64 -4.18 -0.25
N GLU A 197 -22.06 -4.26 -1.52
CA GLU A 197 -22.56 -5.47 -2.16
C GLU A 197 -21.52 -6.59 -2.08
N SER A 198 -20.27 -6.31 -2.47
CA SER A 198 -19.19 -7.28 -2.37
C SER A 198 -18.94 -7.75 -0.93
N LEU A 199 -18.90 -6.83 0.05
CA LEU A 199 -18.67 -7.15 1.46
C LEU A 199 -19.86 -7.91 2.09
N SER A 200 -21.06 -7.78 1.51
CA SER A 200 -22.23 -8.54 1.96
C SER A 200 -22.16 -10.02 1.55
N ILE A 201 -21.53 -10.30 0.40
CA ILE A 201 -21.29 -11.66 -0.12
C ILE A 201 -20.04 -12.26 0.54
N ASN A 202 -18.93 -11.50 0.58
CA ASN A 202 -17.69 -11.90 1.22
C ASN A 202 -17.15 -10.79 2.14
N PRO A 203 -17.40 -10.88 3.47
CA PRO A 203 -16.89 -9.92 4.45
C PRO A 203 -15.36 -9.78 4.53
N ASN A 204 -14.63 -10.77 4.00
CA ASN A 204 -13.17 -10.82 3.98
C ASN A 204 -12.58 -10.36 2.63
N ASN A 205 -13.37 -9.76 1.73
CA ASN A 205 -12.82 -9.21 0.50
C ASN A 205 -11.98 -7.95 0.79
N ASP A 206 -10.66 -8.10 0.73
CA ASP A 206 -9.71 -7.01 0.98
C ASP A 206 -9.79 -5.88 -0.05
N ILE A 207 -10.07 -6.20 -1.33
CA ILE A 207 -10.26 -5.21 -2.39
C ILE A 207 -11.46 -4.32 -2.05
N ALA A 208 -12.57 -4.95 -1.64
CA ALA A 208 -13.78 -4.22 -1.27
C ALA A 208 -13.59 -3.40 0.02
N ARG A 209 -12.86 -3.94 1.01
CA ARG A 209 -12.55 -3.23 2.25
C ARG A 209 -11.68 -1.99 1.99
N TYR A 210 -10.62 -2.14 1.20
CA TYR A 210 -9.77 -1.05 0.76
C TYR A 210 -10.56 -0.02 -0.05
N GLY A 211 -11.29 -0.46 -1.07
CA GLY A 211 -12.11 0.42 -1.91
C GLY A 211 -13.19 1.17 -1.13
N MET A 212 -13.86 0.51 -0.18
CA MET A 212 -14.82 1.15 0.72
C MET A 212 -14.15 2.23 1.57
N MET A 213 -12.94 1.97 2.09
CA MET A 213 -12.16 2.93 2.85
C MET A 213 -11.85 4.17 2.01
N GLU A 214 -11.25 3.98 0.83
CA GLU A 214 -10.89 5.05 -0.10
C GLU A 214 -12.11 5.82 -0.62
N GLY A 215 -13.23 5.12 -0.87
CA GLY A 215 -14.50 5.73 -1.25
C GLY A 215 -15.09 6.60 -0.14
N LEU A 216 -15.04 6.15 1.11
CA LEU A 216 -15.50 6.94 2.25
C LEU A 216 -14.63 8.18 2.43
N LYS A 217 -13.31 8.04 2.28
CA LYS A 217 -12.38 9.18 2.34
C LYS A 217 -12.62 10.16 1.19
N SER A 218 -12.89 9.66 -0.01
CA SER A 218 -13.14 10.45 -1.22
C SER A 218 -14.44 11.26 -1.20
N LYS A 219 -15.29 11.10 -0.17
CA LYS A 219 -16.38 12.07 0.08
C LYS A 219 -15.85 13.44 0.50
N PHE A 220 -14.65 13.51 1.06
CA PHE A 220 -13.97 14.76 1.39
C PHE A 220 -13.23 15.30 0.16
N TRP A 221 -13.59 16.49 -0.32
CA TRP A 221 -13.10 17.02 -1.59
C TRP A 221 -11.56 17.14 -1.70
N PRO A 222 -10.80 17.53 -0.65
CA PRO A 222 -9.34 17.58 -0.72
C PRO A 222 -8.73 16.18 -0.83
N TYR A 223 -9.35 15.19 -0.19
CA TYR A 223 -8.96 13.79 -0.36
C TYR A 223 -9.18 13.33 -1.78
N LYS A 224 -10.37 13.59 -2.33
CA LYS A 224 -10.71 13.24 -3.71
C LYS A 224 -9.75 13.86 -4.72
N MET A 225 -9.36 15.12 -4.51
CA MET A 225 -8.37 15.80 -5.35
C MET A 225 -7.01 15.09 -5.28
N LEU A 226 -6.50 14.82 -4.08
CA LEU A 226 -5.20 14.17 -3.88
C LEU A 226 -5.19 12.71 -4.35
N TYR A 227 -6.30 11.99 -4.19
CA TYR A 227 -6.49 10.66 -4.73
C TYR A 227 -6.38 10.67 -6.26
N LYS A 228 -7.10 11.56 -6.95
CA LYS A 228 -7.01 11.72 -8.41
C LYS A 228 -5.62 12.14 -8.87
N PHE A 229 -4.96 13.04 -8.14
CA PHE A 229 -3.59 13.44 -8.44
C PHE A 229 -2.59 12.29 -8.25
N GLY A 230 -2.75 11.48 -7.19
CA GLY A 230 -1.95 10.28 -6.96
C GLY A 230 -2.11 9.26 -8.09
N MET A 231 -3.34 9.06 -8.57
CA MET A 231 -3.58 8.22 -9.75
C MET A 231 -2.96 8.78 -11.03
N LEU A 232 -2.93 10.11 -11.22
CA LEU A 232 -2.25 10.70 -12.36
C LEU A 232 -0.74 10.47 -12.28
N LEU A 233 -0.16 10.64 -11.08
CA LEU A 233 1.26 10.39 -10.84
C LEU A 233 1.64 8.92 -11.00
N SER A 234 0.75 7.97 -10.68
CA SER A 234 1.03 6.54 -10.85
C SER A 234 1.16 6.11 -12.31
N ARG A 235 0.66 6.93 -13.27
CA ARG A 235 0.87 6.73 -14.71
C ARG A 235 2.26 7.15 -15.18
N LEU A 236 2.96 7.96 -14.38
CA LEU A 236 4.28 8.46 -14.71
C LEU A 236 5.36 7.48 -14.25
N SER A 237 6.42 7.34 -15.05
CA SER A 237 7.62 6.62 -14.59
C SER A 237 8.24 7.31 -13.38
N GLY A 238 8.97 6.57 -12.54
CA GLY A 238 9.59 7.15 -11.33
C GLY A 238 10.46 8.37 -11.62
N LYS A 239 11.18 8.40 -12.76
CA LYS A 239 11.96 9.58 -13.20
C LYS A 239 11.06 10.79 -13.48
N ASN A 240 9.90 10.57 -14.12
CA ASN A 240 8.96 11.62 -14.47
C ASN A 240 8.25 12.19 -13.23
N ILE A 241 8.01 11.37 -12.19
CA ILE A 241 7.50 11.85 -10.89
C ILE A 241 8.47 12.86 -10.28
N TRP A 242 9.78 12.59 -10.32
CA TRP A 242 10.79 13.54 -9.82
C TRP A 242 10.82 14.84 -10.62
N VAL A 243 10.59 14.81 -11.94
CA VAL A 243 10.47 16.02 -12.76
C VAL A 243 9.30 16.89 -12.28
N VAL A 244 8.15 16.28 -11.95
CA VAL A 244 7.00 17.02 -11.41
C VAL A 244 7.33 17.66 -10.05
N ILE A 245 7.97 16.91 -9.14
CA ILE A 245 8.34 17.40 -7.80
C ILE A 245 9.36 18.54 -7.90
N ILE A 246 10.44 18.35 -8.67
CA ILE A 246 11.49 19.36 -8.86
C ILE A 246 10.92 20.58 -9.60
N GLY A 247 10.08 20.36 -10.62
CA GLY A 247 9.41 21.42 -11.36
C GLY A 247 8.51 22.28 -10.45
N ALA A 248 7.74 21.66 -9.57
CA ALA A 248 6.92 22.38 -8.58
C ALA A 248 7.78 23.22 -7.63
N TYR A 249 8.93 22.69 -7.18
CA TYR A 249 9.87 23.42 -6.33
C TYR A 249 10.47 24.64 -7.06
N ILE A 250 10.96 24.47 -8.29
CA ILE A 250 11.48 25.56 -9.12
C ILE A 250 10.39 26.61 -9.36
N PHE A 251 9.15 26.19 -9.63
CA PHE A 251 8.03 27.09 -9.83
C PHE A 251 7.75 27.94 -8.60
N VAL A 252 7.76 27.36 -7.39
CA VAL A 252 7.63 28.10 -6.13
C VAL A 252 8.78 29.10 -5.97
N GLN A 253 10.02 28.72 -6.30
CA GLN A 253 11.16 29.65 -6.25
C GLN A 253 10.99 30.83 -7.23
N LEU A 254 10.47 30.58 -8.43
CA LEU A 254 10.21 31.63 -9.42
C LEU A 254 9.12 32.59 -8.94
N LEU A 255 8.02 32.07 -8.38
CA LEU A 255 6.97 32.88 -7.77
C LEU A 255 7.54 33.74 -6.63
N GLN A 256 8.38 33.18 -5.77
CA GLN A 256 9.00 33.91 -4.68
C GLN A 256 9.90 35.04 -5.19
N ARG A 257 10.72 34.79 -6.23
CA ARG A 257 11.54 35.82 -6.86
C ARG A 257 10.67 36.92 -7.47
N LEU A 258 9.55 36.56 -8.11
CA LEU A 258 8.64 37.52 -8.74
C LEU A 258 7.92 38.39 -7.69
N ALA A 259 7.49 37.81 -6.57
CA ALA A 259 6.91 38.52 -5.44
C ALA A 259 7.92 39.49 -4.79
N ASN A 260 9.18 39.06 -4.64
CA ASN A 260 10.24 39.89 -4.06
C ASN A 260 10.67 41.03 -5.00
N SER A 261 10.65 40.79 -6.31
CA SER A 261 11.04 41.80 -7.32
C SER A 261 9.93 42.82 -7.60
N ASN A 262 8.66 42.43 -7.38
CA ASN A 262 7.49 43.28 -7.62
C ASN A 262 6.60 43.32 -6.36
N PRO A 263 6.85 44.27 -5.43
CA PRO A 263 6.10 44.37 -4.17
C PRO A 263 4.58 44.51 -4.36
N SER A 264 4.13 45.10 -5.47
CA SER A 264 2.70 45.24 -5.81
C SER A 264 2.01 43.91 -6.11
N LEU A 265 2.75 42.90 -6.59
CA LEU A 265 2.21 41.57 -6.91
C LEU A 265 2.29 40.60 -5.72
N SER A 266 3.12 40.90 -4.73
CA SER A 266 3.36 40.07 -3.53
C SER A 266 2.06 39.64 -2.80
N PRO A 267 1.05 40.50 -2.59
CA PRO A 267 -0.21 40.12 -1.94
C PRO A 267 -1.00 39.04 -2.69
N TYR A 268 -0.82 38.92 -4.01
CA TYR A 268 -1.50 37.93 -4.85
C TYR A 268 -0.68 36.64 -4.99
N ILE A 269 0.66 36.75 -4.98
CA ILE A 269 1.56 35.60 -5.18
C ILE A 269 1.75 34.80 -3.89
N ASN A 270 1.92 35.47 -2.74
CA ASN A 270 2.18 34.76 -1.48
C ASN A 270 1.06 33.77 -1.12
N PRO A 271 -0.24 34.08 -1.27
CA PRO A 271 -1.31 33.09 -1.08
C PRO A 271 -1.17 31.86 -1.99
N ILE A 272 -0.73 32.03 -3.24
CA ILE A 272 -0.51 30.91 -4.17
C ILE A 272 0.65 30.04 -3.68
N ILE A 273 1.74 30.64 -3.24
CA ILE A 273 2.88 29.91 -2.67
C ILE A 273 2.44 29.12 -1.43
N TYR A 274 1.74 29.77 -0.50
CA TYR A 274 1.22 29.09 0.70
C TYR A 274 0.27 27.97 0.37
N PHE A 275 -0.58 28.13 -0.65
CA PHE A 275 -1.46 27.07 -1.13
C PHE A 275 -0.69 25.88 -1.70
N ILE A 276 0.36 26.10 -2.49
CA ILE A 276 1.21 25.02 -3.01
C ILE A 276 1.92 24.27 -1.87
N VAL A 277 2.50 25.00 -0.91
CA VAL A 277 3.15 24.40 0.27
C VAL A 277 2.14 23.63 1.11
N PHE A 278 0.93 24.17 1.28
CA PHE A 278 -0.16 23.49 1.97
C PHE A 278 -0.55 22.19 1.27
N LEU A 279 -0.73 22.19 -0.06
CA LEU A 279 -1.00 20.97 -0.83
C LEU A 279 0.08 19.91 -0.63
N PHE A 280 1.35 20.33 -0.58
CA PHE A 280 2.46 19.42 -0.33
C PHE A 280 2.39 18.81 1.07
N ILE A 281 2.21 19.63 2.11
CA ILE A 281 2.04 19.14 3.49
C ILE A 281 0.85 18.20 3.60
N MET A 282 -0.27 18.52 2.92
CA MET A 282 -1.46 17.68 2.88
C MET A 282 -1.17 16.27 2.39
N THR A 283 -0.22 16.06 1.47
CA THR A 283 0.16 14.69 1.03
C THR A 283 0.66 13.80 2.17
N TRP A 284 1.19 14.36 3.26
CA TRP A 284 1.70 13.60 4.40
C TRP A 284 0.69 13.43 5.53
N ILE A 285 -0.14 14.45 5.77
CA ILE A 285 -1.04 14.48 6.93
C ILE A 285 -2.47 14.05 6.62
N LEU A 286 -2.87 14.03 5.34
CA LEU A 286 -4.24 13.77 4.96
C LEU A 286 -4.67 12.34 5.32
N ASP A 287 -3.86 11.33 5.04
CA ASP A 287 -4.16 9.94 5.43
C ASP A 287 -4.38 9.79 6.95
N PRO A 288 -3.47 10.28 7.82
CA PRO A 288 -3.70 10.32 9.27
C PRO A 288 -5.02 10.98 9.67
N ILE A 289 -5.32 12.16 9.10
CA ILE A 289 -6.57 12.89 9.34
C ILE A 289 -7.79 12.07 8.91
N MET A 290 -7.72 11.43 7.75
CA MET A 290 -8.80 10.61 7.24
C MET A 290 -9.01 9.34 8.05
N ASN A 291 -7.96 8.76 8.63
CA ASN A 291 -8.11 7.60 9.52
C ASN A 291 -8.82 7.99 10.84
N ILE A 292 -8.60 9.23 11.34
CA ILE A 292 -9.38 9.78 12.45
C ILE A 292 -10.85 9.93 12.05
N TYR A 293 -11.12 10.48 10.87
CA TYR A 293 -12.49 10.56 10.34
C TYR A 293 -13.15 9.18 10.28
N LEU A 294 -12.45 8.17 9.77
CA LEU A 294 -12.95 6.80 9.68
C LEU A 294 -13.24 6.19 11.05
N LEU A 295 -12.41 6.46 12.08
CA LEU A 295 -12.68 6.05 13.45
C LEU A 295 -14.02 6.57 13.99
N THR A 296 -14.39 7.80 13.62
CA THR A 296 -15.67 8.42 14.03
C THR A 296 -16.86 7.92 13.19
N ASN A 297 -16.60 7.33 12.02
CA ASN A 297 -17.63 6.81 11.13
C ASN A 297 -18.08 5.39 11.56
N LYS A 298 -19.40 5.17 11.64
CA LYS A 298 -20.00 3.88 12.04
C LYS A 298 -19.46 2.68 11.26
N TYR A 299 -19.31 2.83 9.94
CA TYR A 299 -18.81 1.79 9.04
C TYR A 299 -17.29 1.88 8.85
N GLY A 300 -16.75 3.10 8.76
CA GLY A 300 -15.32 3.34 8.56
C GLY A 300 -14.43 2.66 9.61
N ARG A 301 -14.83 2.70 10.88
CA ARG A 301 -14.06 2.08 11.99
C ARG A 301 -13.89 0.57 11.86
N LEU A 302 -14.80 -0.12 11.16
CA LEU A 302 -14.77 -1.57 10.97
C LEU A 302 -13.81 -1.98 9.85
N LEU A 303 -13.44 -1.02 8.98
CA LEU A 303 -12.52 -1.25 7.86
C LEU A 303 -11.05 -1.11 8.28
N LEU A 304 -10.79 -0.46 9.42
CA LEU A 304 -9.44 -0.22 9.92
C LEU A 304 -8.91 -1.46 10.64
N ASP A 305 -7.67 -1.81 10.34
CA ASP A 305 -6.92 -2.80 11.11
C ASP A 305 -6.50 -2.22 12.48
N LYS A 306 -6.05 -3.10 13.38
CA LYS A 306 -5.70 -2.74 14.76
C LYS A 306 -4.59 -1.69 14.83
N GLU A 307 -3.60 -1.76 13.94
CA GLU A 307 -2.45 -0.87 13.95
C GLU A 307 -2.84 0.52 13.44
N THR A 308 -3.65 0.58 12.39
CA THR A 308 -4.21 1.85 11.88
C THR A 308 -5.15 2.51 12.90
N VAL A 309 -5.97 1.74 13.60
CA VAL A 309 -6.78 2.25 14.73
C VAL A 309 -5.89 2.89 15.80
N GLN A 310 -4.78 2.24 16.15
CA GLN A 310 -3.87 2.73 17.17
C GLN A 310 -3.14 4.01 16.71
N SER A 311 -2.61 4.01 15.49
CA SER A 311 -2.01 5.19 14.86
C SER A 311 -2.98 6.38 14.86
N ALA A 312 -4.21 6.16 14.41
CA ALA A 312 -5.22 7.22 14.31
C ALA A 312 -5.63 7.77 15.68
N LYS A 313 -5.65 6.95 16.74
CA LYS A 313 -5.84 7.44 18.12
C LYS A 313 -4.71 8.36 18.57
N TYR A 314 -3.45 8.02 18.28
CA TYR A 314 -2.33 8.90 18.60
C TYR A 314 -2.36 10.20 17.80
N CYS A 315 -2.71 10.15 16.52
CA CYS A 315 -2.93 11.33 15.71
C CYS A 315 -4.06 12.21 16.26
N ALA A 316 -5.18 11.62 16.70
CA ALA A 316 -6.29 12.35 17.32
C ALA A 316 -5.90 13.03 18.63
N ALA A 317 -5.08 12.36 19.46
CA ALA A 317 -4.50 12.96 20.66
C ALA A 317 -3.58 14.15 20.30
N SER A 318 -2.73 14.00 19.29
CA SER A 318 -1.83 15.06 18.82
C SER A 318 -2.60 16.29 18.29
N ILE A 319 -3.63 16.07 17.48
CA ILE A 319 -4.52 17.16 17.00
C ILE A 319 -5.21 17.85 18.17
N SER A 320 -5.72 17.09 19.15
CA SER A 320 -6.35 17.68 20.34
C SER A 320 -5.39 18.59 21.10
N VAL A 321 -4.14 18.15 21.32
CA VAL A 321 -3.10 18.96 21.97
C VAL A 321 -2.74 20.18 21.12
N SER A 322 -2.67 20.03 19.80
CA SER A 322 -2.43 21.14 18.88
C SER A 322 -3.52 22.22 19.00
N ILE A 323 -4.80 21.82 19.00
CA ILE A 323 -5.94 22.74 19.16
C ILE A 323 -5.91 23.45 20.52
N ILE A 324 -5.62 22.73 21.61
CA ILE A 324 -5.47 23.32 22.95
C ILE A 324 -4.38 24.39 22.95
N ASN A 325 -3.24 24.13 22.29
CA ASN A 325 -2.16 25.09 22.15
C ASN A 325 -2.57 26.31 21.31
N ILE A 326 -3.36 26.15 20.24
CA ILE A 326 -3.90 27.29 19.48
C ILE A 326 -4.78 28.17 20.38
N VAL A 327 -5.68 27.56 21.16
CA VAL A 327 -6.54 28.31 22.10
C VAL A 327 -5.68 29.03 23.15
N ALA A 328 -4.69 28.35 23.73
CA ALA A 328 -3.77 28.95 24.69
C ALA A 328 -2.95 30.10 24.06
N TYR A 329 -2.56 30.01 22.80
CA TYR A 329 -1.90 31.11 22.09
C TYR A 329 -2.78 32.35 22.04
N PHE A 330 -4.07 32.21 21.68
CA PHE A 330 -4.99 33.36 21.64
C PHE A 330 -5.31 33.93 23.03
N LEU A 331 -5.33 33.11 24.06
CA LEU A 331 -5.61 33.54 25.43
C LEU A 331 -4.41 34.24 26.10
N PHE A 332 -3.20 33.73 25.88
CA PHE A 332 -2.00 34.19 26.60
C PHE A 332 -1.02 34.99 25.72
N ASN A 333 -1.27 35.07 24.40
CA ASN A 333 -0.41 35.72 23.41
C ASN A 333 1.07 35.30 23.50
N ASN A 334 1.32 34.02 23.81
CA ASN A 334 2.67 33.48 23.98
C ASN A 334 3.04 32.55 22.83
N LEU A 335 4.12 32.88 22.13
CA LEU A 335 4.61 32.14 20.96
C LEU A 335 4.95 30.68 21.25
N VAL A 336 5.28 30.31 22.50
CA VAL A 336 5.52 28.89 22.87
C VAL A 336 4.31 28.03 22.52
N PHE A 337 3.09 28.53 22.76
CA PHE A 337 1.87 27.80 22.42
C PHE A 337 1.67 27.70 20.91
N LEU A 338 2.02 28.73 20.13
CA LEU A 338 1.97 28.66 18.67
C LEU A 338 2.94 27.60 18.14
N TYR A 339 4.16 27.54 18.66
CA TYR A 339 5.13 26.51 18.28
C TYR A 339 4.73 25.12 18.76
N GLY A 340 4.10 25.02 19.93
CA GLY A 340 3.50 23.78 20.43
C GLY A 340 2.40 23.27 19.50
N ALA A 341 1.50 24.16 19.07
CA ALA A 341 0.46 23.85 18.11
C ALA A 341 1.04 23.29 16.80
N LEU A 342 2.03 23.98 16.23
CA LEU A 342 2.71 23.56 15.01
C LEU A 342 3.42 22.20 15.18
N PHE A 343 4.14 22.02 16.29
CA PHE A 343 4.85 20.77 16.58
C PHE A 343 3.91 19.57 16.64
N PHE A 344 2.85 19.65 17.46
CA PHE A 344 1.87 18.56 17.58
C PHE A 344 1.06 18.35 16.29
N PHE A 345 0.86 19.39 15.49
CA PHE A 345 0.26 19.23 14.17
C PHE A 345 1.19 18.44 13.23
N VAL A 346 2.46 18.80 13.12
CA VAL A 346 3.41 18.11 12.23
C VAL A 346 3.74 16.69 12.72
N MET A 347 3.56 16.40 14.02
CA MET A 347 3.63 15.04 14.59
C MET A 347 2.60 14.06 14.03
N LEU A 348 1.57 14.54 13.32
CA LEU A 348 0.67 13.69 12.52
C LEU A 348 1.41 12.76 11.56
N ILE A 349 2.55 13.21 11.02
CA ILE A 349 3.36 12.45 10.07
C ILE A 349 3.93 11.20 10.74
N PRO A 350 4.82 11.28 11.74
CA PRO A 350 5.41 10.09 12.36
C PRO A 350 4.38 9.21 13.07
N LEU A 351 3.42 9.81 13.79
CA LEU A 351 2.38 9.03 14.48
C LEU A 351 1.47 8.28 13.51
N GLY A 352 1.24 8.87 12.33
CA GLY A 352 0.42 8.34 11.26
C GLY A 352 1.07 7.20 10.47
N THR A 353 2.40 7.14 10.46
CA THR A 353 3.14 6.19 9.60
C THR A 353 3.99 5.18 10.37
N MET A 354 4.12 5.30 11.70
CA MET A 354 5.02 4.44 12.48
C MET A 354 4.70 2.93 12.44
N TYR A 355 3.47 2.57 12.06
CA TYR A 355 3.07 1.17 11.86
C TYR A 355 3.04 0.73 10.39
N LYS A 356 3.32 1.62 9.42
CA LYS A 356 3.32 1.27 7.99
C LYS A 356 4.35 0.20 7.59
N PRO A 357 5.57 0.14 8.16
CA PRO A 357 6.50 -0.93 7.83
C PRO A 357 5.94 -2.29 8.23
N ASN A 358 6.00 -3.25 7.32
CA ASN A 358 5.45 -4.59 7.52
C ASN A 358 6.39 -5.50 8.30
N ASP A 359 7.71 -5.29 8.14
CA ASP A 359 8.70 -5.99 8.96
C ASP A 359 8.62 -5.46 10.40
N LYS A 360 8.33 -6.34 11.35
CA LYS A 360 8.26 -6.01 12.79
C LYS A 360 9.53 -5.31 13.30
N LYS A 361 10.70 -5.60 12.72
CA LYS A 361 11.95 -4.92 13.10
C LYS A 361 11.95 -3.46 12.64
N ASN A 362 11.56 -3.19 11.39
CA ASN A 362 11.44 -1.83 10.87
C ASN A 362 10.30 -1.08 11.54
N GLN A 363 9.18 -1.75 11.83
CA GLN A 363 8.06 -1.19 12.58
C GLN A 363 8.51 -0.73 13.98
N LYS A 364 9.23 -1.58 14.73
CA LYS A 364 9.81 -1.19 16.03
C LYS A 364 10.73 0.03 15.91
N ARG A 365 11.60 0.07 14.89
CA ARG A 365 12.48 1.22 14.64
C ARG A 365 11.69 2.50 14.36
N ALA A 366 10.66 2.43 13.52
CA ALA A 366 9.79 3.54 13.20
C ALA A 366 9.09 4.11 14.45
N ILE A 367 8.58 3.23 15.32
CA ILE A 367 8.01 3.61 16.62
C ILE A 367 9.06 4.28 17.50
N THR A 368 10.26 3.71 17.63
CA THR A 368 11.34 4.29 18.43
C THR A 368 11.70 5.70 17.94
N ILE A 369 11.89 5.89 16.64
CA ILE A 369 12.23 7.22 16.09
C ILE A 369 11.08 8.21 16.35
N SER A 370 9.83 7.80 16.16
CA SER A 370 8.66 8.65 16.42
C SER A 370 8.59 9.09 17.88
N THR A 371 8.88 8.19 18.82
CA THR A 371 8.94 8.49 20.25
C THR A 371 10.10 9.42 20.60
N VAL A 372 11.28 9.23 20.00
CA VAL A 372 12.43 10.12 20.20
C VAL A 372 12.09 11.53 19.73
N ILE A 373 11.50 11.68 18.54
CA ILE A 373 11.05 12.97 18.02
C ILE A 373 10.05 13.64 18.97
N LEU A 374 9.07 12.88 19.48
CA LEU A 374 8.09 13.38 20.44
C LEU A 374 8.77 13.93 21.70
N ILE A 375 9.69 13.16 22.30
CA ILE A 375 10.43 13.55 23.50
C ILE A 375 11.29 14.79 23.23
N THR A 376 12.03 14.80 22.12
CA THR A 376 12.88 15.94 21.74
C THR A 376 12.07 17.21 21.53
N GLY A 377 10.90 17.13 20.90
CA GLY A 377 10.03 18.28 20.72
C GLY A 377 9.40 18.79 22.02
N ILE A 378 8.96 17.89 22.91
CA ILE A 378 8.47 18.29 24.24
C ILE A 378 9.57 18.97 25.06
N LEU A 379 10.78 18.40 25.08
CA LEU A 379 11.95 19.04 25.71
C LEU A 379 12.27 20.39 25.05
N GLY A 380 12.16 20.48 23.73
CA GLY A 380 12.34 21.73 22.98
C GLY A 380 11.35 22.81 23.39
N LEU A 381 10.07 22.47 23.56
CA LEU A 381 9.03 23.39 24.03
C LEU A 381 9.28 23.83 25.48
N LEU A 382 9.73 22.92 26.35
CA LEU A 382 10.11 23.25 27.73
C LEU A 382 11.29 24.22 27.76
N VAL A 383 12.37 23.93 27.03
CA VAL A 383 13.55 24.81 26.97
C VAL A 383 13.20 26.18 26.37
N LEU A 384 12.35 26.21 25.34
CA LEU A 384 11.87 27.45 24.74
C LEU A 384 11.10 28.31 25.76
N SER A 385 10.38 27.68 26.69
CA SER A 385 9.63 28.38 27.75
C SER A 385 10.55 29.10 28.75
N PHE A 386 11.75 28.56 29.02
CA PHE A 386 12.69 29.15 29.99
C PHE A 386 13.75 30.05 29.36
N ASN A 387 14.33 29.65 28.23
CA ASN A 387 15.51 30.30 27.65
C ASN A 387 15.26 30.94 26.26
N LYS A 388 14.01 30.90 25.76
CA LYS A 388 13.63 31.38 24.42
C LYS A 388 14.49 30.83 23.26
N SER A 389 15.26 29.77 23.51
CA SER A 389 16.13 29.14 22.52
C SER A 389 15.33 28.15 21.68
N PHE A 390 15.37 28.35 20.36
CA PHE A 390 14.66 27.51 19.41
C PHE A 390 15.45 26.27 18.96
N SER A 391 16.71 26.11 19.37
CA SER A 391 17.63 25.12 18.78
C SER A 391 17.12 23.67 18.88
N ILE A 392 16.65 23.26 20.06
CA ILE A 392 16.17 21.89 20.31
C ILE A 392 14.84 21.63 19.59
N LEU A 393 13.95 22.63 19.56
CA LEU A 393 12.67 22.52 18.87
C LEU A 393 12.85 22.51 17.34
N GLY A 394 13.77 23.31 16.83
CA GLY A 394 14.19 23.28 15.42
C GLY A 394 14.75 21.91 15.02
N LEU A 395 15.55 21.29 15.89
CA LEU A 395 16.03 19.93 15.68
C LEU A 395 14.88 18.92 15.60
N ALA A 396 13.85 19.04 16.44
CA ALA A 396 12.67 18.18 16.37
C ALA A 396 11.95 18.29 15.01
N PHE A 397 11.78 19.51 14.47
CA PHE A 397 11.21 19.70 13.13
C PHE A 397 12.06 19.03 12.05
N ILE A 398 13.39 19.23 12.06
CA ILE A 398 14.31 18.59 11.10
C ILE A 398 14.19 17.07 11.17
N LEU A 399 14.11 16.50 12.38
CA LEU A 399 13.96 15.06 12.56
C LEU A 399 12.65 14.53 11.97
N ILE A 400 11.55 15.29 11.99
CA ILE A 400 10.29 14.87 11.35
C ILE A 400 10.46 14.74 9.83
N PHE A 401 11.13 15.70 9.20
CA PHE A 401 11.41 15.60 7.76
C PHE A 401 12.36 14.43 7.47
N ALA A 402 13.43 14.27 8.24
CA ALA A 402 14.36 13.14 8.10
C ALA A 402 13.65 11.78 8.28
N TYR A 403 12.70 11.71 9.21
CA TYR A 403 11.89 10.53 9.45
C TYR A 403 11.10 10.10 8.19
N GLN A 404 10.56 11.05 7.43
CA GLN A 404 9.82 10.70 6.20
C GLN A 404 10.71 9.99 5.18
N TRP A 405 11.97 10.41 5.03
CA TRP A 405 12.94 9.74 4.17
C TRP A 405 13.29 8.33 4.65
N ILE A 406 13.44 8.18 5.98
CA ILE A 406 13.74 6.88 6.60
C ILE A 406 12.59 5.89 6.34
N ILE A 407 11.34 6.30 6.59
CA ILE A 407 10.16 5.46 6.36
C ILE A 407 10.02 5.12 4.88
N ASN A 408 10.12 6.10 3.99
CA ASN A 408 10.03 5.83 2.55
C ASN A 408 11.11 4.83 2.10
N GLY A 409 12.34 4.96 2.60
CA GLY A 409 13.43 4.01 2.32
C GLY A 409 13.16 2.60 2.84
N MET A 410 12.59 2.46 4.06
CA MET A 410 12.16 1.17 4.61
C MET A 410 11.07 0.53 3.73
N MET A 411 10.05 1.31 3.37
CA MET A 411 8.91 0.86 2.59
C MET A 411 9.32 0.43 1.17
N ILE A 412 10.20 1.18 0.51
CA ILE A 412 10.70 0.82 -0.84
C ILE A 412 11.41 -0.54 -0.77
N LYS A 413 12.31 -0.72 0.21
CA LYS A 413 13.05 -1.97 0.41
C LYS A 413 12.15 -3.15 0.77
N GLU A 414 11.02 -2.92 1.41
CA GLU A 414 10.01 -3.95 1.69
C GLU A 414 9.10 -4.23 0.49
N SER A 415 8.75 -3.21 -0.29
CA SER A 415 7.94 -3.38 -1.51
C SER A 415 8.71 -4.15 -2.60
N SER A 416 10.02 -3.91 -2.73
CA SER A 416 10.93 -4.72 -3.53
C SER A 416 11.23 -6.10 -2.89
N ARG A 417 10.55 -6.46 -1.80
CA ARG A 417 10.56 -7.80 -1.18
C ARG A 417 9.16 -8.44 -1.20
N ARG A 418 8.15 -7.74 -1.73
CA ARG A 418 6.74 -8.16 -1.83
C ARG A 418 6.23 -8.26 -3.26
N PHE A 419 6.76 -7.42 -4.16
CA PHE A 419 6.70 -7.63 -5.61
C PHE A 419 7.88 -8.44 -6.14
N ASN A 420 8.88 -8.58 -5.27
CA ASN A 420 9.62 -9.82 -5.20
C ASN A 420 8.73 -10.75 -4.46
#